data_AF-A0A0Q9YN43-F1
#
_entry.id   AF-A0A0Q9YN43-F1
#
_cell.length_a   1.000
_cell.length_b   1.000
_cell.length_c   1.000
_cell.angle_alpha   90.00
_cell.angle_beta   90.00
_cell.angle_gamma   90.00
#
_symmetry.space_group_name_H-M   'P 1'
#
loop_
_entity.id
_entity.type
_entity.pdbx_description
1 polymer ?
#
loop_
_entity_poly.entity_id
_entity_poly.type
_entity_poly.pdbx_seq_one_letter_code
_entity_poly.pdbx_strand_id
1 'polypeptide(L)'
;MPRKPYEKNLTPEQMLKKIRKLAQTDAVKGRDFIGKEMLKANKGYTDKQADMYILSFNEKAGTPQEQDIRKAQEAARAAVSHGRECPTEEYLKRRMKYKDAQVKAYLEKYNALAGTIEDQRLRKARKAGQGAASNGSPCLTEDALSNKGYTAKEIEFYLEGYQTSKGTEEEQALRKARVFGHIEANLGYDCLTEKFLQDKGYTTNQIKTYYEAYNASVSTKEGQALRKARFYGQTLARDGADCPTEEALKNKGYNDDEIMAYQKGYKAVVDNKVERSLEKEKALDAKRLQQFLDENGDVSAGFDIPELWGYKEILNSSTADKKALTASEEILNDNGLLFAFNSQTSTPSLTDSNFLALFPESEKNSNQETYSPF
;
A
#
# COMPACT_ATOMS: atom_id res chain seq x y z
N MET A 1 8.33 15.83 -14.80
CA MET A 1 9.68 15.89 -15.42
C MET A 1 9.70 15.06 -16.70
N PRO A 2 10.12 15.61 -17.85
CA PRO A 2 10.46 14.77 -19.00
C PRO A 2 11.67 13.90 -18.63
N ARG A 3 11.57 12.58 -18.85
CA ARG A 3 12.59 11.60 -18.41
C ARG A 3 13.75 11.53 -19.42
N LYS A 4 14.97 11.73 -18.90
CA LYS A 4 16.33 11.35 -19.40
C LYS A 4 16.74 11.68 -20.86
N PRO A 5 18.02 12.06 -21.09
CA PRO A 5 18.57 12.50 -22.38
C PRO A 5 18.73 11.42 -23.47
N TYR A 6 18.36 10.15 -23.22
CA TYR A 6 18.56 9.04 -24.17
C TYR A 6 17.61 9.06 -25.38
N GLU A 7 16.61 9.94 -25.40
CA GLU A 7 15.68 10.07 -26.53
C GLU A 7 16.21 11.00 -27.64
N LYS A 8 17.30 11.75 -27.37
CA LYS A 8 17.87 12.70 -28.33
C LYS A 8 18.55 12.06 -29.55
N ASN A 9 18.85 10.76 -29.51
CA ASN A 9 19.65 10.09 -30.56
C ASN A 9 18.88 9.00 -31.33
N LEU A 10 17.55 8.91 -31.20
CA LEU A 10 16.74 7.93 -31.94
C LEU A 10 16.20 8.55 -33.22
N THR A 11 16.29 7.82 -34.33
CA THR A 11 15.58 8.22 -35.56
C THR A 11 14.06 8.18 -35.32
N PRO A 12 13.25 8.93 -36.10
CA PRO A 12 11.79 8.88 -35.99
C PRO A 12 11.21 7.45 -36.06
N GLU A 13 11.77 6.60 -36.92
CA GLU A 13 11.35 5.20 -37.06
C GLU A 13 11.70 4.35 -35.83
N GLN A 14 12.91 4.49 -35.29
CA GLN A 14 13.32 3.79 -34.07
C GLN A 14 12.45 4.19 -32.88
N MET A 15 12.08 5.47 -32.81
CA MET A 15 11.18 5.98 -31.78
C MET A 15 9.79 5.36 -31.90
N LEU A 16 9.21 5.30 -33.10
CA LEU A 16 7.91 4.64 -33.33
C LEU A 16 7.95 3.14 -32.99
N LYS A 17 9.02 2.43 -33.36
CA LYS A 17 9.21 1.01 -32.99
C LYS A 17 9.27 0.82 -31.48
N LYS A 18 9.96 1.70 -30.76
CA LYS A 18 10.04 1.68 -29.29
C LYS A 18 8.67 1.96 -28.67
N ILE A 19 7.91 2.92 -29.19
CA ILE A 19 6.55 3.24 -28.73
C ILE A 19 5.62 2.05 -28.92
N ARG A 20 5.63 1.41 -30.10
CA ARG A 20 4.85 0.19 -30.37
C ARG A 20 5.18 -0.90 -29.36
N LYS A 21 6.47 -1.19 -29.15
CA LYS A 21 6.91 -2.21 -28.19
C LYS A 21 6.48 -1.87 -26.77
N LEU A 22 6.55 -0.59 -26.38
CA LEU A 22 6.13 -0.13 -25.07
C LEU A 22 4.61 -0.32 -24.88
N ALA A 23 3.80 0.12 -25.84
CA ALA A 23 2.35 -0.04 -25.82
C ALA A 23 1.93 -1.50 -25.69
N GLN A 24 2.53 -2.38 -26.50
CA GLN A 24 2.29 -3.82 -26.42
C GLN A 24 2.70 -4.39 -25.06
N THR A 25 3.84 -3.94 -24.51
CA THR A 25 4.30 -4.37 -23.19
C THR A 25 3.35 -3.93 -22.09
N ASP A 26 2.86 -2.68 -22.15
CA ASP A 26 1.92 -2.13 -21.17
C ASP A 26 0.60 -2.91 -21.20
N ALA A 27 0.07 -3.21 -22.40
CA ALA A 27 -1.13 -4.03 -22.57
C ALA A 27 -0.93 -5.49 -22.09
N VAL A 28 0.22 -6.11 -22.36
CA VAL A 28 0.52 -7.47 -21.87
C VAL A 28 0.66 -7.51 -20.34
N LYS A 29 1.07 -6.39 -19.73
CA LYS A 29 1.20 -6.26 -18.26
C LYS A 29 -0.10 -5.89 -17.55
N GLY A 30 -1.21 -5.70 -18.27
CA GLY A 30 -2.47 -5.30 -17.63
C GLY A 30 -2.47 -3.84 -17.19
N ARG A 31 -1.68 -2.95 -17.80
CA ARG A 31 -1.63 -1.54 -17.40
C ARG A 31 -2.85 -0.80 -17.92
N ASP A 32 -3.28 0.18 -17.15
CA ASP A 32 -4.45 0.98 -17.49
C ASP A 32 -4.18 1.77 -18.79
N PHE A 33 -5.21 1.87 -19.63
CA PHE A 33 -5.15 2.61 -20.88
C PHE A 33 -4.84 4.09 -20.63
N ILE A 34 -3.89 4.63 -21.38
CA ILE A 34 -3.52 6.05 -21.30
C ILE A 34 -4.05 6.76 -22.55
N GLY A 35 -4.94 7.72 -22.34
CA GLY A 35 -5.50 8.53 -23.43
C GLY A 35 -4.46 9.43 -24.11
N LYS A 36 -4.79 9.89 -25.32
CA LYS A 36 -3.90 10.69 -26.19
C LYS A 36 -3.34 11.93 -25.49
N GLU A 37 -4.20 12.70 -24.84
CA GLU A 37 -3.79 13.92 -24.11
C GLU A 37 -2.81 13.62 -22.97
N MET A 38 -3.02 12.51 -22.24
CA MET A 38 -2.12 12.10 -21.17
C MET A 38 -0.78 11.59 -21.72
N LEU A 39 -0.75 10.96 -22.89
CA LEU A 39 0.51 10.59 -23.55
C LEU A 39 1.29 11.84 -23.98
N LYS A 40 0.61 12.85 -24.52
CA LYS A 40 1.24 14.14 -24.88
C LYS A 40 1.79 14.85 -23.64
N ALA A 41 0.97 15.00 -22.61
CA ALA A 41 1.34 15.70 -21.38
C ALA A 41 2.44 14.97 -20.58
N ASN A 42 2.31 13.65 -20.39
CA ASN A 42 3.20 12.90 -19.50
C ASN A 42 4.43 12.32 -20.21
N LYS A 43 4.33 12.04 -21.52
CA LYS A 43 5.41 11.42 -22.31
C LYS A 43 5.98 12.32 -23.38
N GLY A 44 5.39 13.50 -23.63
CA GLY A 44 5.84 14.41 -24.67
C GLY A 44 5.63 13.86 -26.09
N TYR A 45 4.71 12.91 -26.27
CA TYR A 45 4.47 12.30 -27.57
C TYR A 45 3.83 13.30 -28.53
N THR A 46 4.19 13.20 -29.81
CA THR A 46 3.44 13.86 -30.89
C THR A 46 2.12 13.13 -31.14
N ASP A 47 1.20 13.74 -31.90
CA ASP A 47 -0.09 13.10 -32.20
C ASP A 47 0.11 11.74 -32.89
N LYS A 48 1.00 11.65 -33.88
CA LYS A 48 1.33 10.39 -34.59
C LYS A 48 1.89 9.32 -33.65
N GLN A 49 2.70 9.73 -32.67
CA GLN A 49 3.30 8.82 -31.68
C GLN A 49 2.25 8.32 -30.69
N ALA A 50 1.37 9.19 -30.23
CA ALA A 50 0.28 8.83 -29.33
C ALA A 50 -0.73 7.91 -30.02
N ASP A 51 -1.08 8.19 -31.29
CA ASP A 51 -1.96 7.32 -32.09
C ASP A 51 -1.34 5.93 -32.28
N MET A 52 -0.04 5.87 -32.61
CA MET A 52 0.69 4.60 -32.72
C MET A 52 0.68 3.80 -31.40
N TYR A 53 0.85 4.48 -30.27
CA TYR A 53 0.77 3.85 -28.95
C TYR A 53 -0.62 3.25 -28.72
N ILE A 54 -1.67 4.05 -28.92
CA ILE A 54 -3.07 3.64 -28.69
C ILE A 54 -3.43 2.43 -29.55
N LEU A 55 -3.12 2.49 -30.85
CA LEU A 55 -3.35 1.37 -31.78
C LEU A 55 -2.64 0.10 -31.31
N SER A 56 -1.34 0.20 -31.03
CA SER A 56 -0.51 -0.93 -30.62
C SER A 56 -0.90 -1.51 -29.25
N PHE A 57 -1.44 -0.67 -28.36
CA PHE A 57 -1.97 -1.09 -27.07
C PHE A 57 -3.27 -1.88 -27.26
N ASN A 58 -4.22 -1.32 -28.01
CA ASN A 58 -5.53 -1.92 -28.25
C ASN A 58 -5.44 -3.26 -28.97
N GLU A 59 -4.46 -3.43 -29.87
CA GLU A 59 -4.13 -4.73 -30.50
C GLU A 59 -3.83 -5.85 -29.48
N LYS A 60 -3.38 -5.51 -28.27
CA LYS A 60 -2.94 -6.46 -27.25
C LYS A 60 -3.73 -6.41 -25.95
N ALA A 61 -4.55 -5.38 -25.73
CA ALA A 61 -5.26 -5.16 -24.48
C ALA A 61 -6.24 -6.29 -24.15
N GLY A 62 -6.84 -6.94 -25.16
CA GLY A 62 -7.89 -7.94 -24.89
C GLY A 62 -9.06 -7.32 -24.12
N THR A 63 -9.81 -8.12 -23.38
CA THR A 63 -10.96 -7.64 -22.59
C THR A 63 -10.54 -6.94 -21.30
N PRO A 64 -11.38 -6.05 -20.71
CA PRO A 64 -11.10 -5.45 -19.41
C PRO A 64 -10.85 -6.50 -18.30
N GLN A 65 -11.59 -7.60 -18.33
CA GLN A 65 -11.43 -8.71 -17.39
C GLN A 65 -10.05 -9.39 -17.56
N GLU A 66 -9.57 -9.57 -18.79
CA GLU A 66 -8.22 -10.07 -19.03
C GLU A 66 -7.13 -9.09 -18.55
N GLN A 67 -7.33 -7.79 -18.74
CA GLN A 67 -6.39 -6.78 -18.23
C GLN A 67 -6.28 -6.84 -16.71
N ASP A 68 -7.42 -6.95 -16.02
CA ASP A 68 -7.49 -7.10 -14.56
C ASP A 68 -6.74 -8.35 -14.07
N ILE A 69 -6.87 -9.47 -14.79
CA ILE A 69 -6.14 -10.71 -14.49
C ILE A 69 -4.64 -10.54 -14.73
N ARG A 70 -4.23 -9.96 -15.86
CA ARG A 70 -2.82 -9.70 -16.18
C ARG A 70 -2.17 -8.77 -15.17
N LYS A 71 -2.91 -7.75 -14.70
CA LYS A 71 -2.47 -6.82 -13.65
C LYS A 71 -2.20 -7.55 -12.33
N ALA A 72 -3.08 -8.48 -11.95
CA ALA A 72 -2.88 -9.33 -10.78
C ALA A 72 -1.64 -10.24 -10.94
N GLN A 73 -1.46 -10.86 -12.11
CA GLN A 73 -0.28 -11.69 -12.39
C GLN A 73 1.04 -10.88 -12.38
N GLU A 74 1.04 -9.66 -12.91
CA GLU A 74 2.20 -8.77 -12.88
C GLU A 74 2.51 -8.31 -11.45
N ALA A 75 1.49 -8.07 -10.62
CA ALA A 75 1.67 -7.80 -9.20
C ALA A 75 2.34 -8.99 -8.47
N ALA A 76 1.93 -10.23 -8.78
CA ALA A 76 2.57 -11.43 -8.24
C ALA A 76 4.04 -11.54 -8.67
N ARG A 77 4.34 -11.34 -9.97
CA ARG A 77 5.72 -11.28 -10.47
C ARG A 77 6.55 -10.21 -9.74
N ALA A 78 5.98 -9.03 -9.54
CA ALA A 78 6.63 -7.96 -8.82
C ALA A 78 6.92 -8.36 -7.37
N ALA A 79 5.95 -8.96 -6.67
CA ALA A 79 6.14 -9.44 -5.29
C ALA A 79 7.28 -10.46 -5.19
N VAL A 80 7.28 -11.48 -6.04
CA VAL A 80 8.33 -12.52 -6.08
C VAL A 80 9.71 -11.92 -6.40
N SER A 81 9.80 -11.01 -7.37
CA SER A 81 11.07 -10.36 -7.72
C SER A 81 11.65 -9.50 -6.59
N HIS A 82 10.82 -9.10 -5.63
CA HIS A 82 11.22 -8.39 -4.42
C HIS A 82 11.45 -9.31 -3.21
N GLY A 83 11.30 -10.63 -3.38
CA GLY A 83 11.40 -11.59 -2.28
C GLY A 83 10.33 -11.39 -1.21
N ARG A 84 9.15 -10.87 -1.59
CA ARG A 84 8.03 -10.70 -0.64
C ARG A 84 7.36 -12.04 -0.43
N GLU A 85 6.94 -12.29 0.81
CA GLU A 85 6.12 -13.45 1.18
C GLU A 85 4.77 -13.42 0.45
N CYS A 86 4.16 -14.60 0.28
CA CYS A 86 2.88 -14.71 -0.39
C CYS A 86 1.79 -14.11 0.51
N PRO A 87 1.03 -13.10 0.05
CA PRO A 87 -0.12 -12.62 0.78
C PRO A 87 -1.22 -13.68 0.83
N THR A 88 -2.01 -13.67 1.89
CA THR A 88 -3.20 -14.52 2.01
C THR A 88 -4.30 -14.08 1.05
N GLU A 89 -5.20 -14.99 0.72
CA GLU A 89 -6.40 -14.68 -0.07
C GLU A 89 -7.23 -13.56 0.59
N GLU A 90 -7.39 -13.60 1.91
CA GLU A 90 -8.11 -12.58 2.66
C GLU A 90 -7.45 -11.19 2.51
N TYR A 91 -6.12 -11.13 2.55
CA TYR A 91 -5.38 -9.89 2.32
C TYR A 91 -5.61 -9.37 0.90
N LEU A 92 -5.53 -10.23 -0.12
CA LEU A 92 -5.76 -9.85 -1.52
C LEU A 92 -7.19 -9.31 -1.73
N LYS A 93 -8.20 -9.94 -1.12
CA LYS A 93 -9.60 -9.50 -1.22
C LYS A 93 -9.85 -8.20 -0.46
N ARG A 94 -9.40 -8.10 0.79
CA ARG A 94 -9.71 -6.95 1.65
C ARG A 94 -8.86 -5.73 1.36
N ARG A 95 -7.53 -5.91 1.26
CA ARG A 95 -6.59 -4.79 1.10
C ARG A 95 -6.36 -4.43 -0.36
N MET A 96 -6.24 -5.43 -1.25
CA MET A 96 -6.03 -5.18 -2.68
C MET A 96 -7.33 -5.09 -3.49
N LYS A 97 -8.49 -5.41 -2.88
CA LYS A 97 -9.81 -5.37 -3.51
C LYS A 97 -9.91 -6.26 -4.75
N TYR A 98 -9.18 -7.38 -4.76
CA TYR A 98 -9.20 -8.32 -5.86
C TYR A 98 -10.46 -9.18 -5.83
N LYS A 99 -11.01 -9.45 -7.02
CA LYS A 99 -12.07 -10.45 -7.23
C LYS A 99 -11.48 -11.86 -7.28
N ASP A 100 -12.31 -12.88 -7.13
CA ASP A 100 -11.87 -14.28 -7.05
C ASP A 100 -10.95 -14.72 -8.20
N ALA A 101 -11.29 -14.34 -9.45
CA ALA A 101 -10.46 -14.64 -10.61
C ALA A 101 -9.06 -13.99 -10.54
N GLN A 102 -8.96 -12.77 -10.00
CA GLN A 102 -7.68 -12.06 -9.83
C GLN A 102 -6.87 -12.66 -8.68
N VAL A 103 -7.52 -13.03 -7.58
CA VAL A 103 -6.89 -13.74 -6.46
C VAL A 103 -6.27 -15.04 -6.95
N LYS A 104 -7.06 -15.87 -7.64
CA LYS A 104 -6.61 -17.15 -8.20
C LYS A 104 -5.41 -16.95 -9.13
N ALA A 105 -5.51 -16.02 -10.08
CA ALA A 105 -4.43 -15.72 -11.01
C ALA A 105 -3.16 -15.19 -10.34
N TYR A 106 -3.31 -14.37 -9.28
CA TYR A 106 -2.18 -13.89 -8.48
C TYR A 106 -1.48 -15.06 -7.79
N LEU A 107 -2.22 -15.90 -7.05
CA LEU A 107 -1.65 -17.00 -6.26
C LEU A 107 -1.00 -18.05 -7.15
N GLU A 108 -1.65 -18.46 -8.24
CA GLU A 108 -1.07 -19.37 -9.24
C GLU A 108 0.23 -18.82 -9.80
N LYS A 109 0.25 -17.52 -10.16
CA LYS A 109 1.46 -16.91 -10.72
C LYS A 109 2.58 -16.75 -9.70
N TYR A 110 2.23 -16.43 -8.45
CA TYR A 110 3.19 -16.33 -7.36
C TYR A 110 3.84 -17.70 -7.12
N ASN A 111 3.03 -18.75 -6.91
CA ASN A 111 3.51 -20.10 -6.60
C ASN A 111 4.40 -20.66 -7.73
N ALA A 112 4.07 -20.37 -8.99
CA ALA A 112 4.89 -20.78 -10.13
C ALA A 112 6.29 -20.11 -10.19
N LEU A 113 6.49 -18.97 -9.51
CA LEU A 113 7.73 -18.18 -9.58
C LEU A 113 8.49 -18.10 -8.26
N ALA A 114 7.80 -18.33 -7.15
CA ALA A 114 8.28 -18.11 -5.79
C ALA A 114 9.56 -18.87 -5.43
N GLY A 115 9.80 -20.04 -6.03
CA GLY A 115 10.91 -20.90 -5.66
C GLY A 115 10.85 -21.29 -4.18
N THR A 116 12.01 -21.55 -3.57
CA THR A 116 12.08 -21.88 -2.14
C THR A 116 11.97 -20.63 -1.25
N ILE A 117 11.68 -20.82 0.03
CA ILE A 117 11.71 -19.74 1.04
C ILE A 117 13.10 -19.09 1.09
N GLU A 118 14.16 -19.90 0.97
CA GLU A 118 15.53 -19.40 0.94
C GLU A 118 15.78 -18.51 -0.28
N ASP A 119 15.32 -18.90 -1.48
CA ASP A 119 15.44 -18.06 -2.68
C ASP A 119 14.74 -16.71 -2.52
N GLN A 120 13.60 -16.69 -1.82
CA GLN A 120 12.89 -15.44 -1.53
C GLN A 120 13.68 -14.55 -0.58
N ARG A 121 14.27 -15.13 0.47
CA ARG A 121 15.09 -14.40 1.44
C ARG A 121 16.33 -13.81 0.78
N LEU A 122 17.03 -14.58 -0.07
CA LEU A 122 18.17 -14.09 -0.84
C LEU A 122 17.78 -12.95 -1.80
N ARG A 123 16.64 -13.08 -2.50
CA ARG A 123 16.11 -11.99 -3.34
C ARG A 123 15.78 -10.74 -2.53
N LYS A 124 15.15 -10.90 -1.35
CA LYS A 124 14.80 -9.81 -0.44
C LYS A 124 16.05 -9.09 0.05
N ALA A 125 17.09 -9.84 0.44
CA ALA A 125 18.36 -9.28 0.87
C ALA A 125 19.06 -8.48 -0.24
N ARG A 126 19.18 -9.07 -1.44
CA ARG A 126 19.71 -8.37 -2.61
C ARG A 126 18.94 -7.09 -2.94
N LYS A 127 17.60 -7.15 -2.88
CA LYS A 127 16.73 -5.99 -3.13
C LYS A 127 16.86 -4.91 -2.07
N ALA A 128 17.06 -5.27 -0.80
CA ALA A 128 17.35 -4.32 0.25
C ALA A 128 18.68 -3.58 0.01
N GLY A 129 19.74 -4.30 -0.39
CA GLY A 129 21.02 -3.69 -0.76
C GLY A 129 20.90 -2.75 -1.97
N GLN A 130 20.22 -3.19 -3.03
CA GLN A 130 19.91 -2.36 -4.20
C GLN A 130 19.11 -1.10 -3.82
N GLY A 131 18.13 -1.24 -2.92
CA GLY A 131 17.30 -0.15 -2.43
C GLY A 131 18.10 0.88 -1.62
N ALA A 132 18.98 0.43 -0.72
CA ALA A 132 19.85 1.30 0.06
C ALA A 132 20.75 2.14 -0.86
N ALA A 133 21.43 1.50 -1.81
CA ALA A 133 22.25 2.18 -2.81
C ALA A 133 21.43 3.11 -3.74
N SER A 134 20.22 2.72 -4.13
CA SER A 134 19.36 3.58 -4.97
C SER A 134 18.91 4.85 -4.24
N ASN A 135 18.84 4.80 -2.91
CA ASN A 135 18.44 5.91 -2.06
C ASN A 135 19.60 6.80 -1.60
N GLY A 136 20.85 6.45 -1.91
CA GLY A 136 22.01 7.19 -1.40
C GLY A 136 22.36 6.86 0.05
N SER A 137 21.79 5.78 0.61
CA SER A 137 22.04 5.36 1.99
C SER A 137 23.39 4.66 2.09
N PRO A 138 24.15 4.83 3.19
CA PRO A 138 25.39 4.09 3.38
C PRO A 138 25.14 2.58 3.44
N CYS A 139 26.15 1.81 3.05
CA CYS A 139 26.11 0.35 3.20
C CYS A 139 26.09 -0.01 4.68
N LEU A 140 25.28 -1.00 5.05
CA LEU A 140 25.31 -1.56 6.39
C LEU A 140 26.52 -2.49 6.52
N THR A 141 27.15 -2.49 7.70
CA THR A 141 28.22 -3.45 8.02
C THR A 141 27.65 -4.86 8.18
N GLU A 142 28.50 -5.87 8.06
CA GLU A 142 28.12 -7.27 8.28
C GLU A 142 27.55 -7.47 9.70
N ASP A 143 28.14 -6.83 10.71
CA ASP A 143 27.64 -6.85 12.08
C ASP A 143 26.24 -6.24 12.19
N ALA A 144 26.00 -5.10 11.53
CA ALA A 144 24.70 -4.44 11.54
C ALA A 144 23.62 -5.27 10.82
N LEU A 145 24.00 -6.03 9.79
CA LEU A 145 23.11 -6.95 9.10
C LEU A 145 22.84 -8.21 9.93
N SER A 146 23.87 -8.76 10.57
CA SER A 146 23.76 -9.92 11.48
C SER A 146 22.84 -9.58 12.66
N ASN A 147 22.99 -8.40 13.25
CA ASN A 147 22.10 -7.89 14.31
C ASN A 147 20.65 -7.66 13.83
N LYS A 148 20.44 -7.52 12.52
CA LYS A 148 19.11 -7.47 11.90
C LYS A 148 18.55 -8.85 11.56
N GLY A 149 19.27 -9.92 11.91
CA GLY A 149 18.86 -11.31 11.70
C GLY A 149 19.17 -11.86 10.32
N TYR A 150 20.06 -11.22 9.55
CA TYR A 150 20.49 -11.75 8.26
C TYR A 150 21.43 -12.94 8.44
N THR A 151 21.25 -13.99 7.62
CA THR A 151 22.21 -15.10 7.55
C THR A 151 23.45 -14.70 6.74
N ALA A 152 24.56 -15.44 6.87
CA ALA A 152 25.79 -15.16 6.12
C ALA A 152 25.56 -15.08 4.59
N LYS A 153 24.72 -15.97 4.04
CA LYS A 153 24.36 -15.95 2.61
C LYS A 153 23.52 -14.73 2.23
N GLU A 154 22.58 -14.34 3.08
CA GLU A 154 21.76 -13.15 2.84
C GLU A 154 22.61 -11.88 2.90
N ILE A 155 23.60 -11.82 3.80
CA ILE A 155 24.57 -10.72 3.89
C ILE A 155 25.34 -10.59 2.58
N GLU A 156 25.87 -11.69 2.04
CA GLU A 156 26.56 -11.71 0.75
C GLU A 156 25.70 -11.13 -0.38
N PHE A 157 24.44 -11.59 -0.49
CA PHE A 157 23.50 -11.11 -1.50
C PHE A 157 23.13 -9.64 -1.31
N TYR A 158 23.01 -9.17 -0.06
CA TYR A 158 22.79 -7.76 0.26
C TYR A 158 23.96 -6.90 -0.25
N LEU A 159 25.19 -7.28 0.09
CA LEU A 159 26.41 -6.55 -0.27
C LEU A 159 26.59 -6.54 -1.80
N GLU A 160 26.37 -7.66 -2.47
CA GLU A 160 26.38 -7.76 -3.93
C GLU A 160 25.35 -6.80 -4.56
N GLY A 161 24.11 -6.81 -4.04
CA GLY A 161 23.03 -5.94 -4.52
C GLY A 161 23.35 -4.46 -4.35
N TYR A 162 23.96 -4.10 -3.22
CA TYR A 162 24.42 -2.74 -2.94
C TYR A 162 25.54 -2.33 -3.90
N GLN A 163 26.59 -3.15 -4.02
CA GLN A 163 27.76 -2.84 -4.83
C GLN A 163 27.41 -2.66 -6.30
N THR A 164 26.53 -3.51 -6.82
CA THR A 164 26.02 -3.41 -8.20
C THR A 164 25.26 -2.10 -8.46
N SER A 165 24.68 -1.48 -7.43
CA SER A 165 23.79 -0.31 -7.57
C SER A 165 24.39 1.00 -7.06
N LYS A 166 25.52 0.97 -6.32
CA LYS A 166 26.10 2.14 -5.63
C LYS A 166 26.47 3.26 -6.62
N GLY A 167 27.09 2.96 -7.76
CA GLY A 167 27.64 4.01 -8.61
C GLY A 167 28.73 4.81 -7.87
N THR A 168 28.94 6.07 -8.27
CA THR A 168 29.97 6.93 -7.67
C THR A 168 29.50 7.55 -6.35
N GLU A 169 30.45 8.08 -5.56
CA GLU A 169 30.13 8.79 -4.31
C GLU A 169 29.30 10.05 -4.56
N GLU A 170 29.59 10.78 -5.63
CA GLU A 170 28.79 11.95 -6.03
C GLU A 170 27.37 11.54 -6.42
N GLU A 171 27.19 10.44 -7.16
CA GLU A 171 25.85 9.92 -7.45
C GLU A 171 25.09 9.53 -6.19
N GLN A 172 25.77 8.90 -5.21
CA GLN A 172 25.18 8.57 -3.91
C GLN A 172 24.73 9.82 -3.17
N ALA A 173 25.57 10.86 -3.13
CA ALA A 173 25.25 12.10 -2.45
C ALA A 173 24.07 12.84 -3.11
N LEU A 174 24.00 12.86 -4.45
CA LEU A 174 22.87 13.41 -5.18
C LEU A 174 21.58 12.61 -4.95
N ARG A 175 21.66 11.26 -4.88
CA ARG A 175 20.50 10.42 -4.54
C ARG A 175 20.01 10.69 -3.13
N LYS A 176 20.92 10.80 -2.16
CA LYS A 176 20.61 11.14 -0.76
C LYS A 176 19.91 12.50 -0.66
N ALA A 177 20.44 13.52 -1.33
CA ALA A 177 19.83 14.85 -1.38
C ALA A 177 18.42 14.83 -1.99
N ARG A 178 18.23 14.10 -3.09
CA ARG A 178 16.92 13.92 -3.74
C ARG A 178 15.93 13.24 -2.80
N VAL A 179 16.34 12.14 -2.16
CA VAL A 179 15.48 11.40 -1.21
C VAL A 179 15.11 12.31 -0.03
N PHE A 180 16.05 13.08 0.48
CA PHE A 180 15.80 13.99 1.59
C PHE A 180 14.76 15.06 1.24
N GLY A 181 14.91 15.76 0.10
CA GLY A 181 13.91 16.75 -0.34
C GLY A 181 12.53 16.16 -0.58
N HIS A 182 12.47 14.94 -1.12
CA HIS A 182 11.21 14.21 -1.29
C HIS A 182 10.58 13.78 0.04
N ILE A 183 11.37 13.40 1.05
CA ILE A 183 10.88 13.04 2.39
C ILE A 183 10.29 14.28 3.07
N GLU A 184 11.03 15.38 3.14
CA GLU A 184 10.57 16.63 3.79
C GLU A 184 9.22 17.09 3.23
N ALA A 185 9.09 17.15 1.89
CA ALA A 185 7.85 17.53 1.22
C ALA A 185 6.68 16.54 1.44
N ASN A 186 6.95 15.27 1.71
CA ASN A 186 5.91 14.28 2.00
C ASN A 186 5.51 14.25 3.47
N LEU A 187 6.41 14.65 4.36
CA LEU A 187 6.15 14.73 5.80
C LEU A 187 5.42 16.01 6.21
N GLY A 188 5.24 16.98 5.32
CA GLY A 188 4.58 18.24 5.70
C GLY A 188 5.54 19.35 6.12
N TYR A 189 6.85 19.14 6.03
CA TYR A 189 7.84 20.09 6.52
C TYR A 189 8.11 21.20 5.53
N ASP A 190 8.48 22.37 6.06
CA ASP A 190 8.88 23.52 5.26
C ASP A 190 10.20 23.28 4.54
N CYS A 191 10.38 23.97 3.42
CA CYS A 191 11.59 23.84 2.64
C CYS A 191 12.79 24.40 3.43
N LEU A 192 13.79 23.56 3.67
CA LEU A 192 15.04 23.97 4.30
C LEU A 192 15.76 25.06 3.50
N THR A 193 16.37 26.01 4.21
CA THR A 193 17.11 27.10 3.59
C THR A 193 18.46 26.63 3.02
N GLU A 194 18.97 27.36 2.02
CA GLU A 194 20.25 27.03 1.40
C GLU A 194 21.38 27.08 2.42
N LYS A 195 21.38 28.10 3.29
CA LYS A 195 22.35 28.22 4.39
C LYS A 195 22.32 27.00 5.30
N PHE A 196 21.14 26.53 5.71
CA PHE A 196 21.04 25.33 6.55
C PHE A 196 21.60 24.09 5.84
N LEU A 197 21.34 23.92 4.54
CA LEU A 197 21.88 22.79 3.79
C LEU A 197 23.41 22.89 3.63
N GLN A 198 23.95 24.09 3.39
CA GLN A 198 25.40 24.34 3.37
C GLN A 198 26.05 24.03 4.73
N ASP A 199 25.43 24.47 5.83
CA ASP A 199 25.88 24.17 7.20
C ASP A 199 25.84 22.66 7.50
N LYS A 200 24.97 21.90 6.82
CA LYS A 200 24.92 20.43 6.85
C LYS A 200 25.91 19.76 5.89
N GLY A 201 26.77 20.52 5.22
CA GLY A 201 27.82 20.03 4.32
C GLY A 201 27.35 19.69 2.91
N TYR A 202 26.17 20.15 2.49
CA TYR A 202 25.69 19.90 1.13
C TYR A 202 26.42 20.81 0.12
N THR A 203 26.82 20.24 -1.02
CA THR A 203 27.37 21.01 -2.13
C THR A 203 26.27 21.73 -2.91
N THR A 204 26.61 22.76 -3.69
CA THR A 204 25.66 23.51 -4.52
C THR A 204 24.82 22.59 -5.44
N ASN A 205 25.44 21.55 -6.02
CA ASN A 205 24.73 20.58 -6.87
C ASN A 205 23.73 19.72 -6.09
N GLN A 206 24.09 19.32 -4.87
CA GLN A 206 23.21 18.55 -3.99
C GLN A 206 22.04 19.40 -3.49
N ILE A 207 22.29 20.66 -3.14
CA ILE A 207 21.25 21.64 -2.76
C ILE A 207 20.26 21.83 -3.90
N LYS A 208 20.75 22.04 -5.13
CA LYS A 208 19.88 22.11 -6.32
C LYS A 208 19.03 20.85 -6.48
N THR A 209 19.64 19.68 -6.33
CA THR A 209 18.93 18.39 -6.44
C THR A 209 17.87 18.22 -5.34
N TYR A 210 18.15 18.67 -4.12
CA TYR A 210 17.20 18.70 -3.01
C TYR A 210 15.99 19.56 -3.36
N TYR A 211 16.20 20.79 -3.83
CA TYR A 211 15.10 21.70 -4.18
C TYR A 211 14.26 21.19 -5.34
N GLU A 212 14.89 20.63 -6.38
CA GLU A 212 14.17 20.00 -7.48
C GLU A 212 13.25 18.86 -7.00
N ALA A 213 13.74 18.04 -6.06
CA ALA A 213 12.97 16.93 -5.50
C ALA A 213 11.83 17.40 -4.57
N TYR A 214 12.12 18.38 -3.72
CA TYR A 214 11.14 18.99 -2.83
C TYR A 214 10.01 19.65 -3.65
N ASN A 215 10.36 20.51 -4.60
CA ASN A 215 9.39 21.23 -5.43
C ASN A 215 8.56 20.29 -6.32
N ALA A 216 9.12 19.15 -6.73
CA ALA A 216 8.36 18.14 -7.46
C ALA A 216 7.34 17.38 -6.60
N SER A 217 7.49 17.42 -5.27
CA SER A 217 6.72 16.60 -4.31
C SER A 217 5.85 17.44 -3.37
N VAL A 218 6.13 18.74 -3.29
CA VAL A 218 5.43 19.69 -2.43
C VAL A 218 3.99 19.87 -2.90
N SER A 219 3.06 19.81 -1.94
CA SER A 219 1.65 20.11 -2.20
C SER A 219 1.35 21.60 -1.95
N THR A 220 0.08 22.00 -2.04
CA THR A 220 -0.38 23.31 -1.56
C THR A 220 -0.07 23.48 -0.07
N LYS A 221 -0.09 24.71 0.45
CA LYS A 221 0.12 24.98 1.88
C LYS A 221 -0.83 24.17 2.77
N GLU A 222 -2.11 24.14 2.41
CA GLU A 222 -3.12 23.30 3.07
C GLU A 222 -2.75 21.81 2.99
N GLY A 223 -2.38 21.31 1.81
CA GLY A 223 -1.96 19.92 1.63
C GLY A 223 -0.73 19.55 2.47
N GLN A 224 0.21 20.48 2.66
CA GLN A 224 1.36 20.29 3.55
C GLN A 224 0.95 20.22 5.01
N ALA A 225 0.06 21.11 5.46
CA ALA A 225 -0.42 21.11 6.84
C ALA A 225 -1.16 19.80 7.18
N LEU A 226 -2.00 19.29 6.28
CA LEU A 226 -2.66 17.99 6.45
C LEU A 226 -1.68 16.82 6.49
N ARG A 227 -0.61 16.84 5.69
CA ARG A 227 0.46 15.82 5.74
C ARG A 227 1.20 15.86 7.07
N LYS A 228 1.54 17.07 7.53
CA LYS A 228 2.22 17.31 8.80
C LYS A 228 1.40 16.80 9.98
N ALA A 229 0.13 17.17 10.04
CA ALA A 229 -0.81 16.74 11.08
C ALA A 229 -0.91 15.20 11.12
N ARG A 230 -1.10 14.58 9.95
CA ARG A 230 -1.14 13.11 9.84
C ARG A 230 0.15 12.45 10.32
N PHE A 231 1.32 12.98 9.93
CA PHE A 231 2.61 12.44 10.34
C PHE A 231 2.81 12.51 11.85
N TYR A 232 2.41 13.60 12.49
CA TYR A 232 2.47 13.70 13.96
C TYR A 232 1.54 12.71 14.64
N GLY A 233 0.31 12.54 14.15
CA GLY A 233 -0.59 11.52 14.69
C GLY A 233 -0.02 10.10 14.57
N GLN A 234 0.61 9.78 13.44
CA GLN A 234 1.30 8.50 13.24
C GLN A 234 2.49 8.31 14.20
N THR A 235 3.28 9.37 14.41
CA THR A 235 4.45 9.33 15.29
C THR A 235 4.03 9.09 16.72
N LEU A 236 3.01 9.83 17.20
CA LEU A 236 2.51 9.68 18.57
C LEU A 236 1.96 8.28 18.83
N ALA A 237 1.16 7.73 17.91
CA ALA A 237 0.66 6.36 18.00
C ALA A 237 1.78 5.32 17.98
N ARG A 238 2.86 5.58 17.23
CA ARG A 238 4.02 4.68 17.19
C ARG A 238 4.71 4.62 18.54
N ASP A 239 4.87 5.78 19.17
CA ASP A 239 5.51 5.94 20.47
C ASP A 239 4.62 5.45 21.64
N GLY A 240 3.35 5.13 21.36
CA GLY A 240 2.43 4.51 22.32
C GLY A 240 1.81 5.50 23.29
N ALA A 241 1.83 6.79 22.96
CA ALA A 241 1.19 7.83 23.76
C ALA A 241 -0.27 8.03 23.33
N ASP A 242 -1.11 8.44 24.30
CA ASP A 242 -2.54 8.63 24.09
C ASP A 242 -2.86 9.71 23.06
N CYS A 243 -3.93 9.49 22.30
CA CYS A 243 -4.39 10.48 21.32
C CYS A 243 -4.92 11.74 22.05
N PRO A 244 -4.40 12.94 21.75
CA PRO A 244 -4.92 14.18 22.31
C PRO A 244 -6.38 14.40 21.89
N THR A 245 -7.14 15.08 22.75
CA THR A 245 -8.52 15.49 22.45
C THR A 245 -8.55 16.55 21.33
N GLU A 246 -9.70 16.69 20.67
CA GLU A 246 -9.89 17.71 19.64
C GLU A 246 -9.65 19.13 20.18
N GLU A 247 -10.12 19.41 21.39
CA GLU A 247 -9.90 20.69 22.08
C GLU A 247 -8.41 20.95 22.30
N ALA A 248 -7.64 19.95 22.71
CA ALA A 248 -6.20 20.07 22.88
C ALA A 248 -5.47 20.33 21.55
N LEU A 249 -5.95 19.75 20.44
CA LEU A 249 -5.41 20.01 19.11
C LEU A 249 -5.79 21.41 18.60
N LYS A 250 -7.03 21.87 18.84
CA LYS A 250 -7.45 23.25 18.54
C LYS A 250 -6.61 24.28 19.30
N ASN A 251 -6.33 24.02 20.58
CA ASN A 251 -5.44 24.86 21.39
C ASN A 251 -3.99 24.87 20.88
N LYS A 252 -3.56 23.83 20.17
CA LYS A 252 -2.26 23.77 19.47
C LYS A 252 -2.29 24.45 18.09
N GLY A 253 -3.41 25.02 17.68
CA GLY A 253 -3.57 25.76 16.43
C GLY A 253 -3.97 24.91 15.23
N TYR A 254 -4.37 23.65 15.43
CA TYR A 254 -4.89 22.83 14.34
C TYR A 254 -6.31 23.24 13.96
N ASN A 255 -6.59 23.30 12.66
CA ASN A 255 -7.96 23.42 12.15
C ASN A 255 -8.67 22.05 12.10
N ASP A 256 -9.98 22.05 11.85
CA ASP A 256 -10.80 20.81 11.86
C ASP A 256 -10.30 19.76 10.84
N ASP A 257 -9.86 20.17 9.64
CA ASP A 257 -9.35 19.25 8.63
C ASP A 257 -8.01 18.62 9.05
N GLU A 258 -7.14 19.39 9.68
CA GLU A 258 -5.88 18.90 10.22
C GLU A 258 -6.08 17.97 11.41
N ILE A 259 -7.06 18.26 12.28
CA ILE A 259 -7.44 17.39 13.40
C ILE A 259 -7.91 16.04 12.85
N MET A 260 -8.79 16.04 11.84
CA MET A 260 -9.23 14.81 11.18
C MET A 260 -8.04 14.06 10.55
N ALA A 261 -7.11 14.77 9.90
CA ALA A 261 -5.92 14.15 9.31
C ALA A 261 -4.99 13.54 10.37
N TYR A 262 -4.84 14.21 11.52
CA TYR A 262 -4.08 13.76 12.67
C TYR A 262 -4.66 12.46 13.24
N GLN A 263 -5.95 12.49 13.62
CA GLN A 263 -6.66 11.34 14.18
C GLN A 263 -6.66 10.14 13.23
N LYS A 264 -6.86 10.39 11.92
CA LYS A 264 -6.76 9.35 10.90
C LYS A 264 -5.36 8.74 10.83
N GLY A 265 -4.32 9.56 10.96
CA GLY A 265 -2.93 9.10 11.04
C GLY A 265 -2.67 8.22 12.26
N TYR A 266 -3.14 8.67 13.42
CA TYR A 266 -3.04 7.95 14.70
C TYR A 266 -3.75 6.59 14.62
N LYS A 267 -5.04 6.60 14.27
CA LYS A 267 -5.87 5.39 14.18
C LYS A 267 -5.30 4.36 13.21
N ALA A 268 -4.79 4.80 12.06
CA ALA A 268 -4.18 3.88 11.11
C ALA A 268 -2.97 3.12 11.67
N VAL A 269 -2.20 3.72 12.58
CA VAL A 269 -1.07 3.04 13.24
C VAL A 269 -1.55 2.09 14.32
N VAL A 270 -2.54 2.49 15.12
CA VAL A 270 -3.15 1.64 16.16
C VAL A 270 -3.80 0.41 15.52
N ASP A 271 -4.65 0.59 14.51
CA ASP A 271 -5.32 -0.50 13.79
C ASP A 271 -4.30 -1.50 13.23
N ASN A 272 -3.20 -1.01 12.64
CA ASN A 272 -2.14 -1.87 12.12
C ASN A 272 -1.34 -2.59 13.23
N LYS A 273 -1.16 -1.99 14.41
CA LYS A 273 -0.53 -2.66 15.57
C LYS A 273 -1.41 -3.80 16.05
N VAL A 274 -2.71 -3.55 16.21
CA VAL A 274 -3.69 -4.56 16.63
C VAL A 274 -3.75 -5.71 15.61
N GLU A 275 -3.86 -5.40 14.32
CA GLU A 275 -3.90 -6.43 13.25
C GLU A 275 -2.64 -7.31 13.28
N ARG A 276 -1.45 -6.72 13.43
CA ARG A 276 -0.20 -7.49 13.55
C ARG A 276 -0.13 -8.36 14.79
N SER A 277 -0.65 -7.89 15.94
CA SER A 277 -0.69 -8.70 17.16
C SER A 277 -1.60 -9.91 16.99
N LEU A 278 -2.79 -9.71 16.40
CA LEU A 278 -3.72 -10.79 16.09
C LEU A 278 -3.15 -11.80 15.09
N GLU A 279 -2.43 -11.33 14.06
CA GLU A 279 -1.76 -12.22 13.10
C GLU A 279 -0.66 -13.06 13.76
N LYS A 280 0.11 -12.48 14.69
CA LYS A 280 1.13 -13.22 15.45
C LYS A 280 0.51 -14.27 16.37
N GLU A 281 -0.58 -13.94 17.04
CA GLU A 281 -1.31 -14.86 17.91
C GLU A 281 -1.86 -16.05 17.11
N LYS A 282 -2.55 -15.78 16.00
CA LYS A 282 -3.01 -16.84 15.07
C LYS A 282 -1.87 -17.71 14.56
N ALA A 283 -0.73 -17.13 14.23
CA ALA A 283 0.44 -17.88 13.79
C ALA A 283 1.06 -18.74 14.92
N LEU A 284 1.01 -18.25 16.17
CA LEU A 284 1.46 -19.00 17.34
C LEU A 284 0.54 -20.18 17.63
N ASP A 285 -0.77 -19.96 17.59
CA ASP A 285 -1.77 -21.00 17.83
C ASP A 285 -1.75 -22.06 16.72
N ALA A 286 -1.56 -21.67 15.47
CA ALA A 286 -1.34 -22.61 14.37
C ALA A 286 -0.08 -23.47 14.58
N LYS A 287 1.01 -22.88 15.10
CA LYS A 287 2.22 -23.65 15.45
C LYS A 287 2.00 -24.60 16.61
N ARG A 288 1.28 -24.16 17.65
CA ARG A 288 0.91 -25.02 18.80
C ARG A 288 0.06 -26.20 18.35
N LEU A 289 -0.92 -25.96 17.47
CA LEU A 289 -1.74 -27.00 16.90
C LEU A 289 -0.92 -27.98 16.05
N GLN A 290 -0.02 -27.48 15.20
CA GLN A 290 0.86 -28.33 14.41
C GLN A 290 1.78 -29.18 15.28
N GLN A 291 2.41 -28.58 16.30
CA GLN A 291 3.24 -29.30 17.25
C GLN A 291 2.44 -30.38 18.00
N PHE A 292 1.21 -30.07 18.41
CA PHE A 292 0.32 -31.05 19.03
C PHE A 292 0.00 -32.22 18.08
N LEU A 293 -0.27 -31.95 16.81
CA LEU A 293 -0.52 -32.99 15.80
C LEU A 293 0.74 -33.82 15.49
N ASP A 294 1.91 -33.19 15.46
CA ASP A 294 3.19 -33.86 15.22
C ASP A 294 3.59 -34.76 16.43
N GLU A 295 3.29 -34.33 17.66
CA GLU A 295 3.58 -35.08 18.89
C GLU A 295 2.59 -36.21 19.18
N ASN A 296 1.31 -36.04 18.83
CA ASN A 296 0.24 -37.00 19.15
C ASN A 296 -0.19 -37.87 17.95
N GLY A 297 0.42 -37.67 16.77
CA GLY A 297 0.04 -38.34 15.55
C GLY A 297 -1.33 -37.92 15.02
N ASP A 298 -1.71 -38.47 13.87
CA ASP A 298 -3.03 -38.23 13.26
C ASP A 298 -4.13 -38.86 14.13
N VAL A 299 -4.66 -38.08 15.08
CA VAL A 299 -5.80 -38.48 15.93
C VAL A 299 -7.10 -38.40 15.12
N SER A 300 -7.14 -39.07 13.96
CA SER A 300 -8.35 -39.26 13.16
C SER A 300 -9.25 -40.37 13.73
N ALA A 301 -8.82 -41.05 14.80
CA ALA A 301 -9.58 -42.08 15.49
C ALA A 301 -10.10 -41.59 16.85
N GLY A 302 -11.26 -40.91 16.83
CA GLY A 302 -12.31 -41.08 17.84
C GLY A 302 -12.04 -40.61 19.27
N PHE A 303 -11.60 -39.36 19.47
CA PHE A 303 -11.65 -38.73 20.80
C PHE A 303 -12.31 -37.34 20.74
N ASP A 304 -13.50 -37.22 21.33
CA ASP A 304 -14.08 -35.95 21.75
C ASP A 304 -13.16 -35.37 22.85
N ILE A 305 -12.22 -34.51 22.46
CA ILE A 305 -11.39 -33.73 23.39
C ILE A 305 -12.07 -32.35 23.56
N PRO A 306 -12.67 -32.07 24.74
CA PRO A 306 -13.36 -30.79 24.99
C PRO A 306 -12.45 -29.56 24.84
N GLU A 307 -11.14 -29.73 25.03
CA GLU A 307 -10.15 -28.64 24.92
C GLU A 307 -9.93 -28.15 23.48
N LEU A 308 -10.32 -28.92 22.45
CA LEU A 308 -10.23 -28.52 21.03
C LEU A 308 -11.40 -27.64 20.57
N TRP A 309 -12.52 -27.62 21.31
CA TRP A 309 -13.69 -26.80 20.96
C TRP A 309 -13.42 -25.32 21.22
N GLY A 310 -12.67 -24.99 22.27
CA GLY A 310 -12.24 -23.61 22.54
C GLY A 310 -11.43 -23.00 21.40
N TYR A 311 -10.57 -23.78 20.73
CA TYR A 311 -9.76 -23.30 19.60
C TYR A 311 -10.55 -23.18 18.28
N LYS A 312 -11.64 -23.96 18.12
CA LYS A 312 -12.52 -23.87 16.95
C LYS A 312 -13.48 -22.69 17.03
N GLU A 313 -13.88 -22.28 18.24
CA GLU A 313 -14.70 -21.07 18.46
C GLU A 313 -13.90 -19.77 18.26
N ILE A 314 -12.60 -19.75 18.59
CA ILE A 314 -11.70 -18.59 18.37
C ILE A 314 -11.51 -18.27 16.87
N LEU A 315 -11.61 -19.27 15.99
CA LEU A 315 -11.61 -19.07 14.54
C LEU A 315 -12.89 -18.40 14.01
N ASN A 316 -13.99 -18.41 14.78
CA ASN A 316 -15.30 -17.89 14.38
C ASN A 316 -15.72 -16.57 15.08
N SER A 317 -15.03 -16.11 16.14
CA SER A 317 -15.37 -14.86 16.87
C SER A 317 -14.85 -13.58 16.19
N SER A 318 -15.05 -13.42 14.87
CA SER A 318 -14.49 -12.31 14.07
C SER A 318 -15.07 -10.90 14.35
N THR A 319 -15.94 -10.67 15.33
CA THR A 319 -16.57 -9.34 15.54
C THR A 319 -16.71 -8.86 16.97
N ALA A 320 -16.68 -9.73 17.98
CA ALA A 320 -16.83 -9.33 19.39
C ALA A 320 -15.52 -8.85 20.03
N ASP A 321 -14.39 -9.46 19.68
CA ASP A 321 -13.10 -9.21 20.34
C ASP A 321 -12.46 -7.86 20.00
N LYS A 322 -12.92 -7.21 18.91
CA LYS A 322 -12.51 -5.84 18.58
C LYS A 322 -12.98 -4.80 19.59
N LYS A 323 -14.10 -5.04 20.29
CA LYS A 323 -14.59 -4.16 21.35
C LYS A 323 -13.99 -4.49 22.71
N ALA A 324 -13.67 -5.76 22.97
CA ALA A 324 -13.07 -6.20 24.22
C ALA A 324 -11.64 -5.66 24.38
N LEU A 325 -10.82 -5.67 23.31
CA LEU A 325 -9.45 -5.14 23.38
C LEU A 325 -9.40 -3.61 23.55
N THR A 326 -10.39 -2.88 23.03
CA THR A 326 -10.51 -1.42 23.27
C THR A 326 -11.05 -1.10 24.66
N ALA A 327 -11.84 -1.99 25.27
CA ALA A 327 -12.38 -1.80 26.62
C ALA A 327 -11.38 -2.20 27.73
N SER A 328 -10.44 -3.10 27.43
CA SER A 328 -9.41 -3.52 28.40
C SER A 328 -8.28 -2.52 28.62
N GLU A 329 -8.15 -1.48 27.78
CA GLU A 329 -7.23 -0.35 28.03
C GLU A 329 -7.91 0.81 28.82
N GLU A 330 -9.23 0.76 29.04
CA GLU A 330 -9.97 1.76 29.84
C GLU A 330 -10.14 1.39 31.33
N ILE A 331 -9.58 0.26 31.78
CA ILE A 331 -9.64 -0.15 33.20
C ILE A 331 -8.23 -0.16 33.78
N LEU A 332 -7.65 1.02 33.95
CA LEU A 332 -6.61 1.32 34.94
C LEU A 332 -6.47 2.84 35.06
N ASN A 333 -7.58 3.51 35.41
CA ASN A 333 -7.53 4.83 36.06
C ASN A 333 -8.71 4.98 37.02
N ASP A 334 -8.33 5.08 38.29
CA ASP A 334 -8.98 5.75 39.42
C ASP A 334 -10.29 5.22 40.03
N ASN A 335 -10.11 4.71 41.25
CA ASN A 335 -10.86 5.06 42.46
C ASN A 335 -12.36 5.37 42.31
N GLY A 336 -13.15 4.32 42.57
CA GLY A 336 -14.28 4.37 43.51
C GLY A 336 -15.34 5.44 43.29
N LEU A 337 -16.44 5.06 42.64
CA LEU A 337 -17.78 5.19 43.19
C LEU A 337 -18.79 4.39 42.36
N LEU A 338 -19.40 3.41 43.03
CA LEU A 338 -20.59 2.71 42.57
C LEU A 338 -21.71 3.73 42.28
N PHE A 339 -22.31 3.64 41.10
CA PHE A 339 -23.76 3.71 40.97
C PHE A 339 -24.24 2.62 40.03
N ALA A 340 -24.81 1.57 40.62
CA ALA A 340 -25.66 0.63 39.92
C ALA A 340 -27.01 1.30 39.63
N PHE A 341 -27.48 1.21 38.39
CA PHE A 341 -28.91 1.16 38.12
C PHE A 341 -29.18 0.09 37.07
N ASN A 342 -29.81 -0.98 37.55
CA ASN A 342 -30.45 -2.02 36.77
C ASN A 342 -31.86 -1.56 36.33
N SER A 343 -32.39 -2.29 35.35
CA SER A 343 -33.80 -2.41 34.94
C SER A 343 -34.32 -1.31 33.99
N GLN A 344 -35.21 -1.54 33.03
CA GLN A 344 -35.86 -2.71 32.43
C GLN A 344 -36.63 -2.17 31.21
N THR A 345 -36.88 -3.02 30.20
CA THR A 345 -38.03 -3.00 29.27
C THR A 345 -38.46 -1.70 28.58
N SER A 346 -38.51 -1.72 27.23
CA SER A 346 -39.78 -1.71 26.48
C SER A 346 -39.54 -1.42 24.99
N THR A 347 -39.92 -2.36 24.13
CA THR A 347 -40.44 -2.04 22.80
C THR A 347 -41.71 -1.18 22.93
N PRO A 348 -42.02 -0.35 21.93
CA PRO A 348 -43.22 -0.68 21.15
C PRO A 348 -43.11 -0.40 19.65
N SER A 349 -44.01 -1.06 18.92
CA SER A 349 -44.35 -0.88 17.51
C SER A 349 -45.52 0.11 17.32
N LEU A 350 -45.80 0.44 16.05
CA LEU A 350 -47.02 1.09 15.49
C LEU A 350 -47.10 2.62 15.78
N THR A 351 -47.57 3.53 14.92
CA THR A 351 -48.29 3.52 13.63
C THR A 351 -48.40 4.95 13.13
N ASP A 352 -48.58 5.09 11.80
CA ASP A 352 -49.42 6.05 11.07
C ASP A 352 -49.34 7.57 11.36
N SER A 353 -49.00 8.36 10.32
CA SER A 353 -50.04 9.03 9.50
C SER A 353 -49.45 10.08 8.53
N ASN A 354 -49.73 9.84 7.24
CA ASN A 354 -50.19 10.78 6.21
C ASN A 354 -49.43 12.09 5.92
N PHE A 355 -48.91 12.21 4.69
CA PHE A 355 -49.47 13.20 3.76
C PHE A 355 -49.30 12.78 2.28
N LEU A 356 -50.46 12.67 1.61
CA LEU A 356 -50.77 12.62 0.17
C LEU A 356 -50.00 13.68 -0.65
N ALA A 357 -49.87 13.69 -1.98
CA ALA A 357 -50.17 12.84 -3.13
C ALA A 357 -49.67 13.63 -4.36
N LEU A 358 -49.50 12.95 -5.50
CA LEU A 358 -49.89 13.35 -6.87
C LEU A 358 -48.87 12.86 -7.92
N PHE A 359 -49.21 11.71 -8.52
CA PHE A 359 -49.00 11.46 -9.95
C PHE A 359 -49.93 12.39 -10.77
N PRO A 360 -49.69 12.57 -12.07
CA PRO A 360 -50.27 11.60 -13.01
C PRO A 360 -49.30 11.10 -14.06
N GLU A 361 -49.46 9.82 -14.37
CA GLU A 361 -49.14 9.22 -15.66
C GLU A 361 -49.97 9.87 -16.78
N SER A 362 -49.44 9.89 -17.99
CA SER A 362 -50.29 9.73 -19.16
C SER A 362 -49.61 8.84 -20.21
N GLU A 363 -50.27 7.72 -20.41
CA GLU A 363 -50.10 6.59 -21.31
C GLU A 363 -50.01 6.88 -22.83
N LYS A 364 -49.32 5.94 -23.51
CA LYS A 364 -49.70 5.19 -24.73
C LYS A 364 -49.95 5.91 -26.07
N ASN A 365 -49.21 5.47 -27.11
CA ASN A 365 -49.63 4.49 -28.15
C ASN A 365 -48.79 4.68 -29.44
N SER A 366 -48.01 3.67 -29.84
CA SER A 366 -48.27 2.71 -30.95
C SER A 366 -48.01 3.24 -32.37
N ASN A 367 -47.09 2.57 -33.09
CA ASN A 367 -47.17 2.18 -34.52
C ASN A 367 -45.76 1.76 -34.99
N GLN A 368 -45.56 0.46 -35.24
CA GLN A 368 -45.64 -0.24 -36.54
C GLN A 368 -44.29 -0.35 -37.25
N GLU A 369 -43.89 -1.61 -37.40
CA GLU A 369 -43.07 -2.27 -38.42
C GLU A 369 -42.58 -1.43 -39.62
N THR A 370 -41.33 -1.65 -40.00
CA THR A 370 -40.98 -2.11 -41.37
C THR A 370 -39.54 -2.62 -41.46
N TYR A 371 -39.40 -3.77 -42.12
CA TYR A 371 -38.19 -4.37 -42.67
C TYR A 371 -37.61 -3.52 -43.83
N SER A 372 -36.28 -3.40 -43.95
CA SER A 372 -35.49 -3.92 -45.09
C SER A 372 -34.00 -3.51 -45.04
N PRO A 373 -33.10 -4.26 -45.72
CA PRO A 373 -31.66 -4.27 -45.50
C PRO A 373 -30.88 -3.43 -46.52
N PHE A 374 -29.65 -3.03 -46.15
CA PHE A 374 -28.49 -2.92 -47.03
C PHE A 374 -27.20 -3.14 -46.24
#